data_AF-A0AAJ5JAM1-F1
#
_entry.id   AF-A0AAJ5JAM1-F1
#
_cell.length_a   1.000
_cell.length_b   1.000
_cell.length_c   1.000
_cell.angle_alpha   90.00
_cell.angle_beta   90.00
_cell.angle_gamma   90.00
#
_symmetry.space_group_name_H-M   'P 1'
#
loop_
_entity.id
_entity.type
_entity.pdbx_description
1 polymer ?
#
loop_
_entity_poly.entity_id
_entity_poly.type
_entity_poly.pdbx_seq_one_letter_code
_entity_poly.pdbx_strand_id
1 'polypeptide(L)'
;MGAKWLMYLALAMAASQASAADTLRCGSQLVSVGDRSSEVLQKCGEPVSRDLLGYKRSANRREEFQVEEWTYGPNGGMYQYLRFEGNRLKQITSKRGN
;
A
#
# COMPACT_ATOMS: atom_id res chain seq x y z
N MET A 1 -18.26 -11.50 43.17
CA MET A 1 -16.86 -11.09 42.95
C MET A 1 -16.34 -11.37 41.53
N GLY A 2 -16.92 -12.31 40.76
CA GLY A 2 -16.45 -12.66 39.40
C GLY A 2 -16.84 -11.70 38.26
N ALA A 3 -17.96 -10.97 38.37
CA ALA A 3 -18.46 -10.13 37.27
C ALA A 3 -17.57 -8.90 36.97
N LYS A 4 -16.98 -8.25 37.99
CA LYS A 4 -16.03 -7.14 37.79
C LYS A 4 -14.76 -7.60 37.07
N TRP A 5 -14.25 -8.78 37.41
CA TRP A 5 -13.07 -9.36 36.77
C TRP A 5 -13.30 -9.74 35.31
N LEU A 6 -14.46 -10.30 34.99
CA LEU A 6 -14.89 -10.56 33.60
C LEU A 6 -14.99 -9.27 32.78
N MET A 7 -15.44 -8.17 33.39
CA MET A 7 -15.53 -6.85 32.74
C MET A 7 -14.16 -6.24 32.43
N TYR A 8 -13.17 -6.40 33.33
CA TYR A 8 -11.79 -5.95 33.09
C TYR A 8 -11.07 -6.77 32.01
N LEU A 9 -11.33 -8.08 31.94
CA LEU A 9 -10.74 -8.94 30.90
C LEU A 9 -11.26 -8.60 29.49
N ALA A 10 -12.56 -8.28 29.37
CA ALA A 10 -13.17 -7.88 28.10
C ALA A 10 -12.66 -6.52 27.61
N LEU A 11 -12.39 -5.58 28.51
CA LEU A 11 -11.88 -4.24 28.16
C LEU A 11 -10.42 -4.27 27.68
N ALA A 12 -9.60 -5.20 28.18
CA ALA A 12 -8.21 -5.38 27.75
C ALA A 12 -8.09 -5.93 26.31
N MET A 13 -9.10 -6.66 25.82
CA MET A 13 -9.07 -7.31 24.51
C MET A 13 -9.50 -6.40 23.34
N ALA A 14 -10.00 -5.20 23.63
CA ALA A 14 -10.45 -4.23 22.61
C ALA A 14 -9.31 -3.36 22.04
N ALA A 15 -8.07 -3.48 22.52
CA ALA A 15 -7.02 -2.49 22.31
C ALA A 15 -6.06 -2.73 21.13
N SER A 16 -6.29 -3.72 20.26
CA SER A 16 -5.26 -4.07 19.24
C SER A 16 -5.84 -4.48 17.89
N GLN A 17 -6.37 -3.50 17.16
CA GLN A 17 -6.44 -3.55 15.69
C GLN A 17 -5.39 -2.58 15.12
N ALA A 18 -4.12 -3.00 15.14
CA ALA A 18 -3.07 -2.28 14.42
C ALA A 18 -3.09 -2.73 12.96
N SER A 19 -3.63 -1.90 12.07
CA SER A 19 -3.50 -2.13 10.62
C SER A 19 -2.09 -1.73 10.19
N ALA A 20 -1.24 -2.71 9.89
CA ALA A 20 0.03 -2.43 9.23
C ALA A 20 -0.25 -2.07 7.76
N ALA A 21 -0.11 -0.80 7.40
CA ALA A 21 -0.08 -0.40 6.00
C ALA A 21 1.30 -0.75 5.43
N ASP A 22 1.35 -1.35 4.25
CA ASP A 22 2.62 -1.59 3.57
C ASP A 22 3.31 -0.25 3.27
N THR A 23 4.61 -0.20 3.54
CA THR A 23 5.45 0.98 3.31
C THR A 23 6.66 0.61 2.45
N LEU A 24 7.09 1.53 1.60
CA LEU A 24 8.33 1.43 0.84
C LEU A 24 9.23 2.63 1.17
N ARG A 25 10.52 2.35 1.38
CA ARG A 25 11.55 3.37 1.57
C ARG A 25 12.21 3.72 0.24
N CYS A 26 12.16 5.00 -0.09
CA CYS A 26 12.85 5.60 -1.23
C CYS A 26 13.90 6.58 -0.68
N GLY A 27 15.13 6.08 -0.48
CA GLY A 27 16.18 6.83 0.19
C GLY A 27 15.82 7.19 1.65
N SER A 28 15.75 8.49 1.94
CA SER A 28 15.33 9.00 3.26
C SER A 28 13.81 9.14 3.41
N GLN A 29 13.05 9.04 2.32
CA GLN A 29 11.60 9.22 2.31
C GLN A 29 10.86 7.88 2.36
N LEU A 30 9.61 7.92 2.83
CA LEU A 30 8.72 6.77 2.91
C LEU A 30 7.44 7.05 2.11
N VAL A 31 7.02 6.05 1.34
CA VAL A 31 5.70 5.99 0.72
C VAL A 31 4.89 4.87 1.36
N SER A 32 3.58 5.07 1.48
CA SER A 32 2.68 4.10 2.09
C SER A 32 1.47 3.85 1.20
N VAL A 33 0.81 2.70 1.40
CA VAL A 33 -0.51 2.47 0.80
C VAL A 33 -1.43 3.64 1.14
N GLY A 34 -2.09 4.17 0.11
CA GLY A 34 -2.90 5.37 0.18
C GLY A 34 -2.23 6.61 -0.42
N ASP A 35 -0.90 6.67 -0.56
CA ASP A 35 -0.23 7.83 -1.15
C ASP A 35 -0.67 8.07 -2.60
N ARG A 36 -0.60 9.33 -3.05
CA ARG A 36 -0.93 9.66 -4.45
C ARG A 36 0.23 9.30 -5.38
N SER A 37 -0.07 8.94 -6.62
CA SER A 37 0.96 8.67 -7.64
C SER A 37 1.96 9.83 -7.80
N SER A 38 1.50 11.08 -7.76
CA SER A 38 2.37 12.27 -7.80
C SER A 38 3.28 12.39 -6.59
N GLU A 39 2.80 12.02 -5.40
CA GLU A 39 3.57 12.01 -4.16
C GLU A 39 4.63 10.90 -4.18
N VAL A 40 4.27 9.73 -4.72
CA VAL A 40 5.23 8.64 -4.94
C VAL A 40 6.32 9.08 -5.92
N LEU A 41 5.99 9.73 -7.04
CA LEU A 41 7.01 10.25 -7.97
C LEU A 41 7.91 11.29 -7.33
N GLN A 42 7.34 12.18 -6.52
CA GLN A 42 8.14 13.19 -5.83
C GLN A 42 9.13 12.55 -4.83
N LYS A 43 8.71 11.49 -4.12
CA LYS A 43 9.53 10.83 -3.09
C LYS A 43 10.49 9.78 -3.64
N CYS A 44 10.10 9.07 -4.70
CA CYS A 44 10.82 7.91 -5.23
C CYS A 44 11.48 8.17 -6.59
N GLY A 45 11.13 9.27 -7.26
CA GLY A 45 11.57 9.56 -8.62
C GLY A 45 10.83 8.72 -9.66
N GLU A 46 11.40 8.67 -10.86
CA GLU A 46 10.85 7.91 -11.98
C GLU A 46 11.05 6.40 -11.80
N PRO A 47 9.98 5.57 -11.93
CA PRO A 47 10.11 4.12 -11.93
C PRO A 47 10.79 3.62 -13.21
N VAL A 48 11.27 2.37 -13.17
CA VAL A 48 11.87 1.70 -14.33
C VAL A 48 10.81 1.34 -15.37
N SER A 49 9.62 0.95 -14.94
CA SER A 49 8.46 0.74 -15.83
C SER A 49 7.17 1.27 -15.21
N ARG A 50 6.24 1.66 -16.08
CA ARG A 50 4.85 1.97 -15.75
C ARG A 50 3.96 1.22 -16.73
N ASP A 51 3.32 0.18 -16.24
CA ASP A 51 2.51 -0.72 -17.06
C ASP A 51 1.03 -0.49 -16.77
N LEU A 52 0.27 -0.08 -17.79
CA LEU A 52 -1.19 0.03 -17.70
C LEU A 52 -1.79 -1.37 -17.73
N LEU A 53 -2.23 -1.87 -16.57
CA LEU A 53 -2.83 -3.18 -16.43
C LEU A 53 -4.30 -3.22 -16.87
N GLY A 54 -4.97 -2.07 -16.95
CA GLY A 54 -6.32 -1.94 -17.49
C GLY A 54 -7.18 -0.93 -16.74
N TYR A 55 -8.48 -1.18 -16.68
CA TYR A 55 -9.46 -0.32 -16.03
C TYR A 55 -10.35 -1.13 -15.08
N LYS A 56 -10.67 -0.56 -13.93
CA LYS A 56 -11.63 -1.13 -12.96
C LYS A 56 -12.78 -0.18 -12.73
N ARG A 57 -13.97 -0.76 -12.52
CA ARG A 57 -15.15 -0.01 -12.09
C ARG A 57 -15.13 0.20 -10.59
N SER A 58 -15.51 1.39 -10.16
CA SER A 58 -15.72 1.69 -8.74
C SER A 58 -16.82 0.79 -8.15
N ALA A 59 -16.81 0.64 -6.82
CA ALA A 59 -17.79 -0.18 -6.11
C ALA A 59 -19.24 0.22 -6.45
N ASN A 60 -19.48 1.53 -6.64
CA ASN A 60 -20.78 2.07 -7.02
C ASN A 60 -21.08 1.97 -8.53
N ARG A 61 -20.16 1.41 -9.34
CA ARG A 61 -20.22 1.27 -10.81
C ARG A 61 -20.43 2.57 -11.59
N ARG A 62 -20.15 3.71 -10.96
CA ARG A 62 -20.34 5.05 -11.56
C ARG A 62 -19.10 5.56 -12.26
N GLU A 63 -17.94 5.02 -11.93
CA GLU A 63 -16.65 5.53 -12.38
C GLU A 63 -15.77 4.36 -12.82
N GLU A 64 -15.05 4.56 -13.91
CA GLU A 64 -13.99 3.69 -14.38
C GLU A 64 -12.65 4.38 -14.13
N PHE A 65 -11.72 3.68 -13.49
CA PHE A 65 -10.39 4.20 -13.22
C PHE A 65 -9.32 3.25 -13.72
N GLN A 66 -8.17 3.82 -14.10
CA GLN A 66 -7.01 3.08 -14.57
C GLN A 66 -6.39 2.28 -13.43
N VAL A 67 -5.84 1.12 -13.77
CA VAL A 67 -5.00 0.33 -12.89
C VAL A 67 -3.62 0.26 -13.53
N GLU A 68 -2.63 0.75 -12.81
CA GLU A 68 -1.25 0.75 -13.26
C GLU A 68 -0.38 -0.03 -12.28
N GLU A 69 0.69 -0.63 -12.78
CA GLU A 69 1.76 -1.19 -11.97
C GLU A 69 3.06 -0.47 -12.31
N TRP A 70 3.70 0.08 -11.28
CA TRP A 70 4.99 0.75 -11.41
C TRP A 70 6.07 -0.11 -10.80
N THR A 71 7.17 -0.29 -11.53
CA THR A 71 8.29 -1.13 -11.09
C THR A 71 9.49 -0.27 -10.69
N TYR A 72 9.99 -0.46 -9.47
CA TYR A 72 11.25 0.11 -8.98
C TYR A 72 12.29 -0.98 -8.71
N GLY A 73 13.57 -0.63 -8.79
CA GLY A 73 14.69 -1.53 -8.56
C GLY A 73 15.36 -2.00 -9.85
N PRO A 74 16.22 -3.04 -9.78
CA PRO A 74 16.52 -3.83 -8.60
C PRO A 74 17.41 -3.05 -7.61
N ASN A 75 16.97 -2.92 -6.37
CA ASN A 75 17.79 -2.42 -5.27
C ASN A 75 18.30 -3.61 -4.46
N GLY A 76 19.60 -3.91 -4.55
CA GLY A 76 20.18 -5.11 -3.91
C GLY A 76 19.56 -6.43 -4.40
N GLY A 77 19.14 -6.48 -5.67
CA GLY A 77 18.49 -7.66 -6.26
C GLY A 77 16.98 -7.79 -5.96
N MET A 78 16.36 -6.79 -5.34
CA MET A 78 14.92 -6.76 -5.07
C MET A 78 14.20 -5.74 -5.96
N TYR A 79 13.13 -6.18 -6.62
CA TYR A 79 12.16 -5.35 -7.31
C TYR A 79 11.00 -4.98 -6.39
N GLN A 80 10.43 -3.81 -6.62
CA GLN A 80 9.27 -3.28 -5.90
C GLN A 80 8.19 -2.95 -6.91
N TYR A 81 7.03 -3.57 -6.79
CA TYR A 81 5.87 -3.38 -7.66
C TYR A 81 4.80 -2.62 -6.89
N LEU A 82 4.46 -1.44 -7.40
CA LEU A 82 3.48 -0.53 -6.81
C LEU A 82 2.24 -0.51 -7.68
N ARG A 83 1.11 -0.98 -7.15
CA ARG A 83 -0.16 -0.97 -7.87
C ARG A 83 -0.96 0.27 -7.55
N PHE A 84 -1.25 1.05 -8.57
CA PHE A 84 -2.13 2.21 -8.49
C PHE A 84 -3.52 1.87 -9.00
N GLU A 85 -4.53 2.37 -8.31
CA GLU A 85 -5.90 2.42 -8.79
C GLU A 85 -6.32 3.89 -8.87
N GLY A 86 -6.61 4.36 -10.09
CA GLY A 86 -6.71 5.79 -10.39
C GLY A 86 -5.40 6.48 -10.07
N ASN A 87 -5.40 7.32 -9.04
CA ASN A 87 -4.20 8.05 -8.60
C ASN A 87 -3.68 7.59 -7.23
N ARG A 88 -4.20 6.50 -6.66
CA ARG A 88 -3.93 6.08 -5.28
C ARG A 88 -3.15 4.76 -5.26
N LEU A 89 -2.08 4.72 -4.47
CA LEU A 89 -1.33 3.50 -4.23
C LEU A 89 -2.17 2.53 -3.40
N LYS A 90 -2.40 1.33 -3.92
CA LYS A 90 -3.24 0.30 -3.28
C LYS A 90 -2.46 -0.87 -2.75
N GLN A 91 -1.31 -1.19 -3.35
CA GLN A 91 -0.51 -2.34 -2.98
C GLN A 91 0.96 -2.06 -3.27
N ILE A 92 1.82 -2.54 -2.37
CA ILE A 92 3.26 -2.58 -2.53
C ILE A 92 3.68 -4.05 -2.44
N THR A 93 4.51 -4.53 -3.35
CA THR A 93 4.99 -5.91 -3.32
C THR A 93 6.46 -5.98 -3.69
N SER A 94 7.24 -6.70 -2.90
CA SER A 94 8.66 -6.92 -3.16
C SER A 94 8.90 -8.31 -3.74
N LYS A 95 9.74 -8.42 -4.77
CA LYS A 95 10.17 -9.72 -5.34
C LYS A 95 11.68 -9.73 -5.56
N ARG A 96 12.35 -10.82 -5.23
CA ARG A 96 13.75 -11.03 -5.60
C ARG A 96 13.85 -11.30 -7.11
N GLY A 97 14.79 -10.65 -7.78
CA GLY A 97 15.16 -10.99 -9.16
C GLY A 97 15.70 -12.42 -9.21
N ASN A 98 15.27 -13.20 -10.20
CA ASN A 98 15.82 -14.53 -10.46
C ASN A 98 17.23 -14.45 -11.01
#